data_AF-A0A2P2BT41-F1
#
_entry.id   AF-A0A2P2BT41-F1
#
_cell.length_a   1.000
_cell.length_b   1.000
_cell.length_c   1.000
_cell.angle_alpha   90.00
_cell.angle_beta   90.00
_cell.angle_gamma   90.00
#
_symmetry.space_group_name_H-M   'P 1'
#
loop_
_entity.id
_entity.type
_entity.pdbx_description
1 polymer ?
#
loop_
_entity_poly.entity_id
_entity_poly.type
_entity_poly.pdbx_seq_one_letter_code
_entity_poly.pdbx_strand_id
1 'polypeptide(L)'
;MVNSIVCAIDILGFSQMIVNSSKNGYGNNLLTEINYLINKNKQCIIPNKYSKGKIKIFTDNMVVAYPIKGDGEKELDEILENVAEYQFNLSLEGLFVRGGISMGDFYINEDKVFGSALLDAHNTESKIACYPRIILDNNTVSKVQTYMNHYDVAP
;
A
#
# COMPACT_ATOMS: atom_id res chain seq x y z
N MET A 1 10.90 -2.33 -16.68
CA MET A 1 9.81 -2.75 -15.77
C MET A 1 10.16 -4.12 -15.23
N VAL A 2 9.73 -4.42 -14.02
CA VAL A 2 9.93 -5.72 -13.37
C VAL A 2 8.59 -6.17 -12.81
N ASN A 3 8.31 -7.47 -12.92
CA ASN A 3 7.11 -8.02 -12.31
C ASN A 3 7.17 -7.83 -10.79
N SER A 4 6.18 -7.16 -10.23
CA SER A 4 6.16 -6.73 -8.83
C SER A 4 4.77 -6.89 -8.24
N ILE A 5 4.70 -7.07 -6.93
CA ILE A 5 3.48 -6.87 -6.16
C ILE A 5 3.42 -5.39 -5.79
N VAL A 6 2.31 -4.72 -6.08
CA VAL A 6 2.14 -3.28 -5.91
C VAL A 6 0.91 -3.03 -5.06
N CYS A 7 1.08 -2.26 -4.00
CA CYS A 7 0.01 -1.74 -3.16
C CYS A 7 -0.11 -0.23 -3.37
N ALA A 8 -1.31 0.24 -3.73
CA ALA A 8 -1.69 1.64 -3.70
C ALA A 8 -2.54 1.88 -2.45
N ILE A 9 -2.14 2.84 -1.63
CA ILE A 9 -2.78 3.21 -0.35
C ILE A 9 -3.17 4.68 -0.42
N ASP A 10 -4.33 5.03 0.12
CA ASP A 10 -4.89 6.38 0.14
C ASP A 10 -5.47 6.71 1.53
N ILE A 11 -5.20 7.92 2.03
CA ILE A 11 -5.75 8.42 3.30
C ILE A 11 -7.17 8.96 3.08
N LEU A 12 -8.14 8.35 3.75
CA LEU A 12 -9.54 8.76 3.65
C LEU A 12 -9.78 10.12 4.29
N GLY A 13 -10.54 10.97 3.59
CA GLY A 13 -10.94 12.28 4.10
C GLY A 13 -9.85 13.36 4.03
N PHE A 14 -8.69 13.05 3.46
CA PHE A 14 -7.55 13.97 3.39
C PHE A 14 -7.87 15.31 2.75
N SER A 15 -8.62 15.33 1.63
CA SER A 15 -9.03 16.59 1.00
C SER A 15 -9.86 17.48 1.93
N GLN A 16 -10.75 16.88 2.73
CA GLN A 16 -11.56 17.63 3.70
C GLN A 16 -10.71 18.14 4.86
N MET A 17 -9.70 17.37 5.31
CA MET A 17 -8.73 17.80 6.32
C MET A 17 -7.94 19.03 5.84
N ILE A 18 -7.48 19.02 4.58
CA ILE A 18 -6.82 20.18 3.96
C ILE A 18 -7.77 21.39 3.93
N VAL A 19 -8.98 21.24 3.39
CA VAL A 19 -9.93 22.35 3.29
C VAL A 19 -10.23 22.97 4.65
N ASN A 20 -10.45 22.15 5.69
CA ASN A 20 -10.74 22.62 7.04
C ASN A 20 -9.51 23.30 7.68
N SER A 21 -8.33 22.72 7.52
CA SER A 21 -7.10 23.29 8.09
C SER A 21 -6.71 24.61 7.42
N SER A 22 -6.88 24.74 6.11
CA SER A 22 -6.65 26.01 5.40
C SER A 22 -7.63 27.09 5.85
N LYS A 23 -8.92 26.76 6.04
CA LYS A 23 -9.93 27.71 6.54
C LYS A 23 -9.63 28.19 7.96
N ASN A 24 -9.11 27.31 8.81
CA ASN A 24 -8.85 27.60 10.23
C ASN A 24 -7.41 28.09 10.51
N GLY A 25 -6.58 28.29 9.49
CA GLY A 25 -5.19 28.70 9.65
C GLY A 25 -4.26 27.64 10.25
N TYR A 26 -4.69 26.36 10.30
CA TYR A 26 -3.96 25.23 10.89
C TYR A 26 -3.23 24.36 9.84
N GLY A 27 -3.19 24.78 8.57
CA GLY A 27 -2.64 23.96 7.47
C GLY A 27 -1.20 23.45 7.70
N ASN A 28 -0.31 24.31 8.20
CA ASN A 28 1.09 23.92 8.46
C ASN A 28 1.22 22.88 9.58
N ASN A 29 0.39 23.00 10.62
CA ASN A 29 0.37 22.04 11.72
C ASN A 29 -0.16 20.69 11.25
N LEU A 30 -1.24 20.67 10.47
CA LEU A 30 -1.77 19.44 9.86
C LEU A 30 -0.70 18.75 9.00
N LEU A 31 0.00 19.50 8.15
CA LEU A 31 1.08 18.96 7.34
C LEU A 31 2.20 18.34 8.20
N THR A 32 2.54 19.00 9.31
CA THR A 32 3.58 18.52 10.23
C THR A 32 3.13 17.24 10.94
N GLU A 33 1.89 17.20 11.39
CA GLU A 33 1.28 16.05 12.08
C GLU A 33 1.21 14.84 11.14
N ILE A 34 0.68 15.01 9.92
CA ILE A 34 0.59 13.92 8.95
C ILE A 34 1.99 13.41 8.57
N ASN A 35 2.95 14.31 8.32
CA ASN A 35 4.32 13.89 8.04
C ASN A 35 4.93 13.12 9.21
N TYR A 36 4.66 13.55 10.45
CA TYR A 36 5.11 12.83 11.63
C TYR A 36 4.50 11.42 11.71
N LEU A 37 3.18 11.30 11.55
CA LEU A 37 2.46 10.02 11.61
C LEU A 37 2.89 9.06 10.50
N ILE A 38 3.05 9.56 9.28
CA ILE A 38 3.55 8.77 8.15
C ILE A 38 4.98 8.30 8.44
N ASN A 39 5.88 9.19 8.88
CA ASN A 39 7.27 8.81 9.14
C ASN A 39 7.42 7.87 10.34
N LYS A 40 6.63 8.05 11.40
CA LYS A 40 6.57 7.17 12.57
C LYS A 40 6.22 5.73 12.16
N ASN A 41 5.21 5.59 11.31
CA ASN A 41 4.69 4.29 10.88
C ASN A 41 5.37 3.74 9.60
N LYS A 42 6.25 4.52 8.98
CA LYS A 42 6.96 4.14 7.74
C LYS A 42 7.75 2.87 7.92
N GLN A 43 8.37 2.66 9.10
CA GLN A 43 9.23 1.51 9.38
C GLN A 43 8.53 0.17 9.18
N CYS A 44 7.22 0.08 9.48
CA CYS A 44 6.43 -1.13 9.29
C CYS A 44 6.27 -1.52 7.82
N ILE A 45 6.39 -0.56 6.88
CA ILE A 45 6.32 -0.84 5.43
C ILE A 45 7.70 -0.92 4.78
N ILE A 46 8.77 -0.46 5.44
CA ILE A 46 10.11 -0.50 4.85
C ILE A 46 10.48 -1.97 4.59
N PRO A 47 10.66 -2.36 3.32
CA PRO A 47 10.95 -3.73 2.95
C PRO A 47 12.32 -4.11 3.49
N ASN A 48 12.34 -5.11 4.37
CA ASN A 48 13.50 -5.46 5.17
C ASN A 48 13.65 -6.97 5.42
N LYS A 49 12.63 -7.78 5.08
CA LYS A 49 12.59 -9.21 5.40
C LYS A 49 13.13 -10.03 4.23
N TYR A 50 12.50 -9.92 3.06
CA TYR A 50 12.83 -10.74 1.87
C TYR A 50 13.01 -9.91 0.60
N SER A 51 12.20 -8.88 0.45
CA SER A 51 12.12 -8.04 -0.74
C SER A 51 13.02 -6.80 -0.62
N LYS A 52 13.56 -6.34 -1.75
CA LYS A 52 14.14 -4.99 -1.88
C LYS A 52 13.08 -4.05 -2.44
N GLY A 53 11.94 -4.00 -1.77
CA GLY A 53 10.82 -3.19 -2.20
C GLY A 53 11.15 -1.70 -2.21
N LYS A 54 10.27 -0.92 -2.84
CA LYS A 54 10.35 0.54 -2.83
C LYS A 54 9.03 1.15 -2.39
N ILE A 55 9.13 2.31 -1.77
CA ILE A 55 8.00 3.10 -1.32
C ILE A 55 8.10 4.47 -1.98
N LYS A 56 6.98 4.95 -2.52
CA LYS A 56 6.82 6.33 -2.97
C LYS A 56 5.58 6.91 -2.31
N ILE A 57 5.73 8.08 -1.71
CA ILE A 57 4.64 8.80 -1.05
C ILE A 57 4.40 10.08 -1.83
N PHE A 58 3.14 10.35 -2.13
CA PHE A 58 2.63 11.56 -2.77
C PHE A 58 1.51 12.09 -1.89
N THR A 59 1.73 13.17 -1.14
CA THR A 59 0.70 13.81 -0.29
C THR A 59 -0.15 12.84 0.56
N ASP A 60 -1.31 12.42 0.06
CA ASP A 60 -2.32 11.51 0.62
C ASP A 60 -2.13 10.03 0.24
N ASN A 61 -1.37 9.78 -0.81
CA ASN A 61 -1.25 8.50 -1.49
C ASN A 61 0.12 7.89 -1.23
N MET A 62 0.16 6.59 -1.05
CA MET A 62 1.39 5.84 -0.89
C MET A 62 1.38 4.62 -1.81
N VAL A 63 2.46 4.46 -2.57
CA VAL A 63 2.71 3.29 -3.41
C VAL A 63 3.83 2.49 -2.81
N VAL A 64 3.57 1.22 -2.57
CA VAL A 64 4.52 0.22 -2.07
C VAL A 64 4.67 -0.84 -3.15
N ALA A 65 5.90 -1.21 -3.50
CA ALA A 65 6.12 -2.18 -4.57
C ALA A 65 7.29 -3.10 -4.30
N TYR A 66 7.03 -4.41 -4.29
CA TYR A 66 8.00 -5.45 -3.99
C TYR A 66 8.28 -6.26 -5.27
N PRO A 67 9.51 -6.21 -5.81
CA PRO A 67 9.88 -7.01 -6.98
C PRO A 67 9.75 -8.49 -6.68
N ILE A 68 9.03 -9.22 -7.53
CA ILE A 68 8.80 -10.66 -7.36
C ILE A 68 10.08 -11.43 -7.71
N LYS A 69 10.47 -12.38 -6.85
CA LYS A 69 11.52 -13.35 -7.13
C LYS A 69 10.98 -14.77 -6.97
N GLY A 70 11.34 -15.66 -7.88
CA GLY A 70 10.83 -17.03 -7.85
C GLY A 70 9.32 -17.06 -8.10
N ASP A 71 8.57 -17.70 -7.21
CA ASP A 71 7.11 -17.78 -7.30
C ASP A 71 6.42 -16.48 -6.84
N GLY A 72 7.04 -15.72 -5.93
CA GLY A 72 6.53 -14.47 -5.36
C GLY A 72 5.76 -14.65 -4.05
N GLU A 73 5.83 -15.83 -3.43
CA GLU A 73 5.11 -16.12 -2.19
C GLU A 73 5.64 -15.30 -1.01
N LYS A 74 6.97 -15.25 -0.85
CA LYS A 74 7.62 -14.53 0.25
C LYS A 74 7.38 -13.03 0.17
N GLU A 75 7.45 -12.46 -1.02
CA GLU A 75 7.17 -11.04 -1.22
C GLU A 75 5.69 -10.71 -1.00
N LEU A 76 4.79 -11.67 -1.27
CA LEU A 76 3.36 -11.52 -0.99
C LEU A 76 3.07 -11.60 0.51
N ASP A 77 3.65 -12.56 1.22
CA ASP A 77 3.58 -12.63 2.68
C ASP A 77 4.08 -11.33 3.33
N GLU A 78 5.27 -10.87 2.92
CA GLU A 78 5.88 -9.65 3.47
C GLU A 78 5.01 -8.41 3.21
N ILE A 79 4.48 -8.22 1.98
CA ILE A 79 3.67 -7.03 1.70
C ILE A 79 2.35 -7.05 2.48
N LEU A 80 1.73 -8.22 2.63
CA LEU A 80 0.47 -8.37 3.37
C LEU A 80 0.65 -8.07 4.86
N GLU A 81 1.72 -8.59 5.49
CA GLU A 81 2.06 -8.34 6.88
C GLU A 81 2.31 -6.84 7.10
N ASN A 82 3.17 -6.24 6.27
CA ASN A 82 3.60 -4.85 6.39
C ASN A 82 2.45 -3.84 6.18
N VAL A 83 1.61 -4.06 5.16
CA VAL A 83 0.49 -3.14 4.88
C VAL A 83 -0.64 -3.28 5.90
N ALA A 84 -0.85 -4.49 6.45
CA ALA A 84 -1.81 -4.71 7.53
C ALA A 84 -1.37 -3.99 8.82
N GLU A 85 -0.09 -4.11 9.20
CA GLU A 85 0.47 -3.41 10.36
C GLU A 85 0.36 -1.89 10.19
N TYR A 86 0.68 -1.36 9.01
CA TYR A 86 0.56 0.07 8.72
C TYR A 86 -0.88 0.58 8.79
N GLN A 87 -1.81 -0.15 8.19
CA GLN A 87 -3.24 0.19 8.25
C GLN A 87 -3.71 0.22 9.70
N PHE A 88 -3.32 -0.77 10.50
CA PHE A 88 -3.66 -0.85 11.92
C PHE A 88 -3.07 0.33 12.69
N ASN A 89 -1.76 0.60 12.56
CA ASN A 89 -1.11 1.66 13.31
C ASN A 89 -1.64 3.05 12.95
N LEU A 90 -1.92 3.34 11.68
CA LEU A 90 -2.55 4.61 11.31
C LEU A 90 -3.97 4.74 11.88
N SER A 91 -4.73 3.65 11.93
CA SER A 91 -6.08 3.68 12.51
C SER A 91 -6.08 4.02 14.01
N LEU A 92 -5.04 3.61 14.75
CA LEU A 92 -4.85 4.00 16.15
C LEU A 92 -4.57 5.50 16.33
N GLU A 93 -3.98 6.12 15.31
CA GLU A 93 -3.68 7.57 15.26
C GLU A 93 -4.85 8.38 14.67
N GLY A 94 -6.00 7.74 14.40
CA GLY A 94 -7.18 8.38 13.80
C GLY A 94 -7.08 8.63 12.30
N LEU A 95 -6.06 8.09 11.62
CA LEU A 95 -5.91 8.12 10.17
C LEU A 95 -6.39 6.81 9.56
N PHE A 96 -7.51 6.87 8.85
CA PHE A 96 -8.04 5.71 8.16
C PHE A 96 -7.53 5.66 6.73
N VAL A 97 -7.00 4.50 6.33
CA VAL A 97 -6.53 4.28 4.97
C VAL A 97 -7.33 3.20 4.27
N ARG A 98 -7.38 3.30 2.95
CA ARG A 98 -7.85 2.24 2.06
C ARG A 98 -6.77 1.93 1.03
N GLY A 99 -6.87 0.79 0.36
CA GLY A 99 -5.90 0.46 -0.67
C GLY A 99 -6.28 -0.72 -1.54
N GLY A 100 -5.44 -0.95 -2.54
CA GLY A 100 -5.55 -2.05 -3.49
C GLY A 100 -4.17 -2.66 -3.74
N ILE A 101 -4.10 -3.99 -3.72
CA ILE A 101 -2.90 -4.77 -4.03
C ILE A 101 -3.13 -5.50 -5.34
N SER A 102 -2.16 -5.42 -6.24
CA SER A 102 -2.15 -6.18 -7.49
C SER A 102 -0.75 -6.67 -7.83
N MET A 103 -0.66 -7.58 -8.80
CA MET A 103 0.59 -8.13 -9.29
C MET A 103 0.74 -7.86 -10.79
N GLY A 104 1.93 -7.43 -11.22
CA GLY A 104 2.22 -7.26 -12.63
C GLY A 104 3.41 -6.36 -12.91
N ASP A 105 3.49 -5.89 -14.16
CA ASP A 105 4.59 -5.04 -14.61
C ASP A 105 4.57 -3.69 -13.89
N PHE A 106 5.71 -3.37 -13.28
CA PHE A 106 5.89 -2.14 -12.53
C PHE A 106 7.30 -1.55 -12.68
N TYR A 107 7.38 -0.24 -12.55
CA TYR A 107 8.61 0.53 -12.55
C TYR A 107 8.49 1.68 -11.55
N ILE A 108 9.54 1.83 -10.74
CA ILE A 108 9.64 2.87 -9.72
C ILE A 108 11.08 3.36 -9.61
N ASN A 109 11.25 4.66 -9.75
CA ASN A 109 12.49 5.38 -9.48
C ASN A 109 12.21 6.61 -8.60
N GLU A 110 13.20 7.49 -8.46
CA GLU A 110 13.09 8.69 -7.63
C GLU A 110 12.01 9.67 -8.13
N ASP A 111 11.74 9.72 -9.43
CA ASP A 111 10.88 10.73 -10.05
C ASP A 111 9.54 10.20 -10.53
N LYS A 112 9.46 8.92 -10.88
CA LYS A 112 8.38 8.32 -11.66
C LYS A 112 7.98 6.96 -11.13
N VAL A 113 6.68 6.71 -11.24
CA VAL A 113 6.05 5.42 -10.98
C VAL A 113 5.18 5.09 -12.19
N PHE A 114 5.30 3.88 -12.73
CA PHE A 114 4.60 3.48 -13.95
C PHE A 114 4.42 1.95 -14.00
N GLY A 115 3.27 1.47 -14.46
CA GLY A 115 3.03 0.05 -14.66
C GLY A 115 1.55 -0.32 -14.65
N SER A 116 1.21 -1.46 -15.27
CA SER A 116 -0.17 -1.97 -15.24
C SER A 116 -0.59 -2.32 -13.82
N ALA A 117 0.30 -2.89 -13.02
CA ALA A 117 0.04 -3.20 -11.62
C ALA A 117 -0.34 -1.94 -10.82
N LEU A 118 0.26 -0.78 -11.10
CA LEU A 118 -0.17 0.45 -10.44
C LEU A 118 -1.62 0.83 -10.79
N LEU A 119 -1.98 0.69 -12.06
CA LEU A 119 -3.34 1.02 -12.53
C LEU A 119 -4.37 0.07 -11.92
N ASP A 120 -4.07 -1.22 -11.83
CA ASP A 120 -4.96 -2.23 -11.26
C ASP A 120 -5.11 -2.06 -9.74
N ALA A 121 -3.99 -1.79 -9.04
CA ALA A 121 -4.00 -1.43 -7.61
C ALA A 121 -4.83 -0.17 -7.34
N HIS A 122 -4.63 0.89 -8.12
CA HIS A 122 -5.38 2.14 -7.97
C HIS A 122 -6.86 1.99 -8.33
N ASN A 123 -7.20 1.19 -9.36
CA ASN A 123 -8.59 0.87 -9.68
C ASN A 123 -9.26 0.12 -8.52
N THR A 124 -8.56 -0.82 -7.90
CA THR A 124 -9.07 -1.58 -6.75
C THR A 124 -9.29 -0.68 -5.54
N GLU A 125 -8.32 0.19 -5.25
CA GLU A 125 -8.41 1.22 -4.19
C GLU A 125 -9.60 2.16 -4.42
N SER A 126 -9.69 2.78 -5.59
CA SER A 126 -10.68 3.83 -5.86
C SER A 126 -12.11 3.31 -6.06
N LYS A 127 -12.30 2.12 -6.65
CA LYS A 127 -13.62 1.60 -7.03
C LYS A 127 -14.18 0.54 -6.10
N ILE A 128 -13.33 -0.22 -5.41
CA ILE A 128 -13.76 -1.41 -4.64
C ILE A 128 -13.56 -1.20 -3.13
N ALA A 129 -12.51 -0.46 -2.73
CA ALA A 129 -12.25 -0.14 -1.33
C ALA A 129 -13.11 1.03 -0.82
N CYS A 130 -14.43 0.79 -0.69
CA CYS A 130 -15.40 1.77 -0.17
C CYS A 130 -15.32 2.01 1.35
N TYR A 131 -14.51 1.23 2.07
CA TYR A 131 -14.33 1.25 3.52
C TYR A 131 -12.81 1.27 3.82
N PRO A 132 -12.37 1.59 5.05
CA PRO A 132 -10.95 1.58 5.41
C PRO A 132 -10.39 0.16 5.44
N ARG A 133 -10.10 -0.38 4.26
CA ARG A 133 -9.55 -1.72 4.02
C ARG A 133 -8.63 -1.70 2.81
N ILE A 134 -7.61 -2.56 2.84
CA ILE A 134 -6.74 -2.84 1.71
C ILE A 134 -7.22 -4.15 1.08
N ILE A 135 -7.48 -4.14 -0.23
CA ILE A 135 -8.11 -5.25 -0.96
C ILE A 135 -7.13 -5.84 -1.97
N LEU A 136 -7.18 -7.15 -2.17
CA LEU A 136 -6.45 -7.83 -3.24
C LEU A 136 -7.28 -7.83 -4.52
N ASP A 137 -6.66 -7.54 -5.66
CA ASP A 137 -7.30 -7.76 -6.95
C ASP A 137 -7.53 -9.27 -7.21
N ASN A 138 -8.42 -9.59 -8.15
CA ASN A 138 -8.79 -10.98 -8.42
C ASN A 138 -7.59 -11.86 -8.85
N ASN A 139 -6.62 -11.27 -9.54
CA ASN A 139 -5.41 -11.98 -9.98
C ASN A 139 -4.53 -12.36 -8.78
N THR A 140 -4.35 -11.44 -7.84
CA THR A 140 -3.60 -11.67 -6.60
C THR A 140 -4.32 -12.68 -5.71
N VAL A 141 -5.65 -12.59 -5.58
CA VAL A 141 -6.45 -13.60 -4.84
C VAL A 141 -6.22 -15.00 -5.40
N SER A 142 -6.26 -15.16 -6.73
CA SER A 142 -6.02 -16.45 -7.39
C SER A 142 -4.61 -16.98 -7.10
N LYS A 143 -3.62 -16.08 -6.99
CA LYS A 143 -2.25 -16.44 -6.64
C LYS A 143 -2.12 -16.89 -5.18
N VAL A 144 -2.76 -16.17 -4.24
CA VAL A 144 -2.84 -16.59 -2.82
C VAL A 144 -3.45 -17.98 -2.69
N GLN A 145 -4.57 -18.23 -3.37
CA GLN A 145 -5.23 -19.54 -3.36
C GLN A 145 -4.30 -20.66 -3.86
N THR A 146 -3.47 -20.37 -4.87
CA THR A 146 -2.48 -21.33 -5.37
C THR A 146 -1.45 -21.70 -4.30
N TYR A 147 -0.96 -20.71 -3.53
CA TYR A 147 -0.01 -20.95 -2.43
C TYR A 147 -0.65 -21.74 -1.29
N MET A 148 -1.86 -21.37 -0.88
CA MET A 148 -2.59 -22.08 0.18
C MET A 148 -2.80 -23.56 -0.15
N ASN A 149 -3.19 -23.86 -1.39
CA ASN A 149 -3.37 -25.24 -1.85
C ASN A 149 -2.07 -26.05 -1.82
N HIS A 150 -0.88 -25.43 -1.90
CA HIS A 150 0.38 -26.18 -1.74
C HIS A 150 0.59 -26.67 -0.31
N TYR A 151 0.09 -25.95 0.69
CA TYR A 151 0.19 -26.34 2.10
C TYR A 151 -0.89 -27.33 2.53
N ASP A 152 -2.06 -27.32 1.88
CA ASP A 152 -3.13 -28.31 2.14
C ASP A 152 -2.76 -29.73 1.68
N VAL A 153 -1.73 -29.85 0.83
CA VAL A 153 -1.23 -31.13 0.28
C VAL A 153 0.06 -31.58 0.98
N ALA A 154 0.60 -30.78 1.91
CA ALA A 154 1.75 -31.15 2.73
C ALA A 154 1.31 -32.12 3.86
N PRO A 155 2.02 -33.25 4.05
CA PRO A 155 1.63 -34.30 5.01
C PRO A 155 1.76 -33.89 6.48
#